data_AF-A0A2I2ZAQ9-F1
#
_entry.id   AF-A0A2I2ZAQ9-F1
#
_cell.length_a   1.000
_cell.length_b   1.000
_cell.length_c   1.000
_cell.angle_alpha   90.00
_cell.angle_beta   90.00
_cell.angle_gamma   90.00
#
_symmetry.space_group_name_H-M   'P 1'
#
loop_
_entity.id
_entity.type
_entity.pdbx_description
1 polymer ?
#
loop_
_entity_poly.entity_id
_entity_poly.type
_entity_poly.pdbx_seq_one_letter_code
_entity_poly.pdbx_strand_id
1 'polypeptide(L)'
;MGRRSASSTKSGKFMNPTDQAGKEARNRELKNKKQLMMVRAAVLKMKDPKQMIRDMEILDEMEFNPVQQPQLNEKVLKDKRKNSCKELRKLEIEYEQKRTQPIFEFLKLPSEVMMMMFLAPVKMMASLRTWIKISMMTVLMTVTPTDQIEKVCAMMMVAETTMKKRSQV
;
A
#
# COMPACT_ATOMS: atom_id res chain seq x y z
N MET A 1 -25.65 32.45 -8.82
CA MET A 1 -26.74 31.74 -8.10
C MET A 1 -26.12 31.02 -6.90
N GLY A 2 -26.30 31.54 -5.69
CA GLY A 2 -25.64 31.05 -4.47
C GLY A 2 -26.14 29.68 -4.02
N ARG A 3 -25.23 28.86 -3.47
CA ARG A 3 -25.55 27.55 -2.90
C ARG A 3 -26.22 27.73 -1.55
N ARG A 4 -27.46 27.25 -1.39
CA ARG A 4 -28.21 27.33 -0.12
C ARG A 4 -27.64 26.40 0.94
N SER A 5 -27.70 26.81 2.21
CA SER A 5 -27.28 25.99 3.36
C SER A 5 -28.14 24.73 3.48
N ALA A 6 -27.54 23.63 3.94
CA ALA A 6 -28.24 22.34 4.04
C ALA A 6 -29.33 22.34 5.12
N SER A 7 -29.17 23.18 6.15
CA SER A 7 -30.01 23.28 7.36
C SER A 7 -31.25 24.17 7.22
N SER A 8 -31.43 24.86 6.09
CA SER A 8 -32.55 25.78 5.89
C SER A 8 -33.56 25.30 4.85
N THR A 9 -34.83 25.68 5.05
CA THR A 9 -35.93 25.50 4.11
C THR A 9 -35.83 26.47 2.93
N LYS A 10 -36.69 26.31 1.90
CA LYS A 10 -36.77 27.24 0.76
C LYS A 10 -37.08 28.69 1.19
N SER A 11 -37.73 28.88 2.34
CA SER A 11 -38.07 30.17 2.96
C SER A 11 -36.98 30.68 3.91
N GLY A 12 -35.86 29.98 4.11
CA GLY A 12 -34.82 30.36 5.05
C GLY A 12 -35.09 29.97 6.51
N LYS A 13 -36.26 29.40 6.83
CA LYS A 13 -36.59 28.89 8.16
C LYS A 13 -35.77 27.64 8.48
N PHE A 14 -35.45 27.43 9.75
CA PHE A 14 -34.76 26.24 10.26
C PHE A 14 -35.54 24.97 9.91
N MET A 15 -34.86 23.95 9.37
CA MET A 15 -35.46 22.64 9.11
C MET A 15 -35.53 21.81 10.38
N ASN A 16 -36.53 20.91 10.47
CA ASN A 16 -36.59 19.92 11.52
C ASN A 16 -35.36 18.99 11.47
N PRO A 17 -34.71 18.66 12.61
CA PRO A 17 -33.59 17.73 12.67
C PRO A 17 -33.83 16.39 11.95
N THR A 18 -35.04 15.82 12.02
CA THR A 18 -35.39 14.57 11.32
C THR A 18 -35.36 14.74 9.79
N ASP A 19 -35.93 15.84 9.29
CA ASP A 19 -35.94 16.13 7.86
C ASP A 19 -34.54 16.49 7.34
N GLN A 20 -33.70 17.09 8.19
CA GLN A 20 -32.31 17.38 7.87
C GLN A 20 -31.53 16.07 7.70
N ALA A 21 -31.73 15.09 8.59
CA ALA A 21 -31.12 13.76 8.48
C ALA A 21 -31.54 13.05 7.18
N GLY A 22 -32.82 13.10 6.81
CA GLY A 22 -33.31 12.53 5.54
C GLY A 22 -32.72 13.22 4.30
N LYS A 23 -32.62 14.56 4.33
CA LYS A 23 -32.00 15.35 3.26
C LYS A 23 -30.49 15.09 3.14
N GLU A 24 -29.81 14.87 4.25
CA GLU A 24 -28.40 14.50 4.28
C GLU A 24 -28.16 13.08 3.76
N ALA A 25 -28.99 12.12 4.15
CA ALA A 25 -28.94 10.75 3.64
C ALA A 25 -29.14 10.72 2.11
N ARG A 26 -30.19 11.37 1.60
CA ARG A 26 -30.43 11.52 0.16
C ARG A 26 -29.29 12.23 -0.55
N ASN A 27 -28.68 13.25 0.06
CA ASN A 27 -27.51 13.93 -0.51
C ASN A 27 -26.25 13.07 -0.50
N ARG A 28 -26.07 12.15 0.45
CA ARG A 28 -24.94 11.20 0.47
C ARG A 28 -25.13 10.14 -0.62
N GLU A 29 -26.36 9.68 -0.81
CA GLU A 29 -26.74 8.74 -1.86
C GLU A 29 -26.63 9.34 -3.27
N LEU A 30 -27.18 10.55 -3.47
CA LEU A 30 -27.07 11.28 -4.74
C LEU A 30 -25.64 11.74 -5.05
N LYS A 31 -24.75 11.84 -4.05
CA LYS A 31 -23.32 12.10 -4.24
C LYS A 31 -22.56 10.80 -4.42
N ASN A 32 -22.98 9.98 -5.38
CA ASN A 32 -22.19 8.84 -5.83
C ASN A 32 -21.00 9.31 -6.69
N LYS A 33 -20.14 10.15 -6.10
CA LYS A 33 -18.96 10.72 -6.75
C LYS A 33 -18.01 9.63 -7.25
N LYS A 34 -17.96 8.49 -6.55
CA LYS A 34 -17.19 7.32 -6.96
C LYS A 34 -17.72 6.72 -8.25
N GLN A 35 -19.03 6.42 -8.33
CA GLN A 35 -19.64 5.94 -9.58
C GLN A 35 -19.48 6.96 -10.71
N LEU A 36 -19.71 8.25 -10.46
CA LEU A 36 -19.51 9.29 -11.48
C LEU A 36 -18.06 9.35 -11.99
N MET A 37 -17.08 9.23 -11.09
CA MET A 37 -15.66 9.18 -11.46
C MET A 37 -15.33 7.91 -12.24
N MET A 38 -15.88 6.75 -11.85
CA MET A 38 -15.72 5.49 -12.57
C MET A 38 -16.31 5.56 -13.98
N VAL A 39 -17.54 6.07 -14.11
CA VAL A 39 -18.18 6.29 -15.42
C VAL A 39 -17.36 7.26 -16.26
N ARG A 40 -16.90 8.39 -15.69
CA ARG A 40 -16.04 9.34 -16.42
C ARG A 40 -14.74 8.71 -16.91
N ALA A 41 -14.10 7.87 -16.09
CA ALA A 41 -12.88 7.16 -16.49
C ALA A 41 -13.16 6.13 -17.58
N ALA A 42 -14.25 5.37 -17.48
CA ALA A 42 -14.65 4.40 -18.51
C ALA A 42 -14.98 5.06 -19.86
N VAL A 43 -15.74 6.16 -19.84
CA VAL A 43 -16.04 6.94 -21.04
C VAL A 43 -14.76 7.48 -21.67
N LEU A 44 -13.82 7.97 -20.85
CA LEU A 44 -12.54 8.48 -21.36
C LEU A 44 -11.71 7.38 -22.03
N LYS A 45 -11.66 6.17 -21.46
CA LYS A 45 -10.96 5.00 -22.01
C LYS A 45 -11.51 4.51 -23.35
N MET A 46 -12.79 4.76 -23.63
CA MET A 46 -13.44 4.34 -24.88
C MET A 46 -13.28 5.36 -26.01
N LYS A 47 -12.78 6.58 -25.73
CA LYS A 47 -12.56 7.60 -26.76
C LYS A 47 -11.28 7.31 -27.52
N ASP A 48 -11.34 7.46 -28.85
CA ASP A 48 -10.15 7.42 -29.70
C ASP A 48 -9.43 8.79 -29.64
N PRO A 49 -8.17 8.85 -29.17
CA PRO A 49 -7.39 10.09 -29.14
C PRO A 49 -7.24 10.72 -30.54
N LYS A 50 -7.17 9.91 -31.60
CA LYS A 50 -7.05 10.42 -32.96
C LYS A 50 -8.32 11.16 -33.41
N GLN A 51 -9.48 10.67 -32.99
CA GLN A 51 -10.74 11.37 -33.24
C GLN A 51 -10.80 12.70 -32.50
N MET A 52 -10.34 12.75 -31.25
CA MET A 52 -10.30 14.00 -30.49
C MET A 52 -9.38 15.05 -31.12
N ILE A 53 -8.26 14.63 -31.71
CA ILE A 53 -7.35 15.53 -32.43
C ILE A 53 -8.04 16.08 -33.69
N ARG A 54 -8.67 15.22 -34.50
CA ARG A 54 -9.47 15.66 -35.67
C ARG A 54 -10.56 16.64 -35.29
N ASP A 55 -11.27 16.39 -34.20
CA ASP A 55 -12.32 17.30 -33.72
C ASP A 55 -11.74 18.67 -33.30
N MET A 56 -10.50 18.73 -32.80
CA MET A 56 -9.81 20.00 -32.53
C MET A 56 -9.36 20.70 -33.81
N GLU A 57 -8.87 19.96 -34.81
CA GLU A 57 -8.51 20.50 -36.12
C GLU A 57 -9.72 21.16 -36.80
N ILE A 58 -10.89 20.53 -36.74
CA ILE A 58 -12.15 21.11 -37.25
C ILE A 58 -12.52 22.40 -36.50
N LEU A 59 -12.33 22.45 -35.17
CA LEU A 59 -12.58 23.67 -34.40
C LEU A 59 -11.61 24.80 -34.78
N ASP A 60 -10.36 24.46 -35.11
CA ASP A 60 -9.36 25.42 -35.56
C ASP A 60 -9.68 25.92 -36.97
N GLU A 61 -10.07 25.04 -37.89
CA GLU A 61 -10.57 25.43 -39.21
C GLU A 61 -11.78 26.37 -39.10
N MET A 62 -12.71 26.12 -38.18
CA MET A 62 -13.86 27.00 -37.98
C MET A 62 -13.51 28.39 -37.41
N GLU A 63 -12.41 28.54 -36.65
CA GLU A 63 -12.00 29.83 -36.06
C GLU A 63 -11.07 30.61 -36.98
N PHE A 64 -10.20 29.92 -37.72
CA PHE A 64 -9.13 30.54 -38.51
C PHE A 64 -9.41 30.58 -40.02
N ASN A 65 -10.52 30.02 -40.49
CA ASN A 65 -10.88 30.11 -41.90
C ASN A 65 -11.28 31.56 -42.29
N PRO A 66 -10.52 32.23 -43.16
CA PRO A 66 -10.80 33.61 -43.57
C PRO A 66 -11.97 33.72 -44.55
N VAL A 67 -12.43 32.60 -45.12
CA VAL A 67 -13.46 32.54 -46.17
C VAL A 67 -14.86 32.35 -45.59
N GLN A 68 -14.99 31.63 -44.48
CA GLN A 68 -16.27 31.34 -43.83
C GLN A 68 -16.34 31.94 -42.43
N GLN A 69 -17.42 32.67 -42.15
CA GLN A 69 -17.67 33.15 -40.80
C GLN A 69 -17.92 31.96 -39.84
N PRO A 70 -17.35 31.98 -38.63
CA PRO A 70 -17.58 30.92 -37.65
C PRO A 70 -19.07 30.79 -37.33
N GLN A 71 -19.61 29.58 -37.48
CA GLN A 71 -21.02 29.31 -37.17
C GLN A 71 -21.33 29.34 -35.66
N LEU A 72 -20.29 29.25 -34.83
CA LEU A 72 -20.40 29.20 -33.37
C LEU A 72 -19.82 30.46 -32.76
N ASN A 73 -20.43 30.93 -31.66
CA ASN A 73 -19.92 32.03 -30.87
C ASN A 73 -18.49 31.75 -30.36
N GLU A 74 -17.62 32.76 -30.36
CA GLU A 74 -16.22 32.70 -29.93
C GLU A 74 -16.08 32.09 -28.53
N LYS A 75 -16.97 32.45 -27.60
CA LYS A 75 -16.97 31.88 -26.24
C LYS A 75 -17.21 30.36 -26.25
N VAL A 76 -18.09 29.88 -27.13
CA VAL A 76 -18.41 28.45 -27.25
C VAL A 76 -17.25 27.69 -27.87
N LEU A 77 -16.57 28.26 -28.87
CA LEU A 77 -15.37 27.68 -29.48
C LEU A 77 -14.24 27.54 -28.45
N LYS A 78 -13.98 28.61 -27.69
CA LYS A 78 -12.99 28.61 -26.61
C LYS A 78 -13.30 27.59 -25.52
N ASP A 79 -14.57 27.48 -25.10
CA ASP A 79 -14.99 26.50 -24.09
C ASP A 79 -14.87 25.06 -24.60
N LYS A 80 -15.20 24.79 -25.87
CA LYS A 80 -15.01 23.48 -26.50
C LYS A 80 -13.53 23.10 -26.57
N ARG A 81 -12.65 23.99 -27.07
CA ARG A 81 -11.20 23.77 -27.11
C ARG A 81 -10.63 23.47 -25.71
N LYS A 82 -11.02 24.28 -24.72
CA LYS A 82 -10.60 24.09 -23.32
C LYS A 82 -11.03 22.74 -22.77
N ASN A 83 -12.21 22.24 -23.12
CA ASN A 83 -12.68 20.93 -22.68
C ASN A 83 -11.94 19.79 -23.38
N SER A 84 -11.75 19.86 -24.71
CA SER A 84 -10.98 18.87 -25.47
C SER A 84 -9.54 18.74 -24.95
N CYS A 85 -8.85 19.87 -24.71
CA CYS A 85 -7.51 19.85 -24.11
C CYS A 85 -7.48 19.23 -22.70
N LYS A 86 -8.48 19.50 -21.86
CA LYS A 86 -8.58 18.88 -20.52
C LYS A 86 -8.79 17.38 -20.59
N GLU A 87 -9.52 16.89 -21.57
CA GLU A 87 -9.75 15.47 -21.77
C GLU A 87 -8.50 14.78 -22.31
N LEU A 88 -7.82 15.37 -23.30
CA LEU A 88 -6.55 14.86 -23.81
C LEU A 88 -5.46 14.79 -22.73
N ARG A 89 -5.32 15.83 -21.90
CA ARG A 89 -4.37 15.82 -20.78
C ARG A 89 -4.65 14.67 -19.79
N LYS A 90 -5.92 14.34 -19.54
CA LYS A 90 -6.26 13.21 -18.65
C LYS A 90 -5.90 11.87 -19.27
N LEU A 91 -6.10 11.72 -20.58
CA LEU A 91 -5.68 10.54 -21.32
C LEU A 91 -4.17 10.38 -21.26
N GLU A 92 -3.41 11.45 -21.52
CA GLU A 92 -1.95 11.46 -21.44
C GLU A 92 -1.44 10.96 -20.08
N ILE A 93 -1.96 11.51 -18.98
CA ILE A 93 -1.63 11.07 -17.61
C ILE A 93 -1.97 9.58 -17.41
N GLU A 94 -3.13 9.12 -17.91
CA GLU A 94 -3.50 7.70 -17.80
C GLU A 94 -2.54 6.80 -18.59
N TYR A 95 -2.11 7.22 -19.79
CA TYR A 95 -1.12 6.51 -20.60
C TYR A 95 0.24 6.45 -19.91
N GLU A 96 0.73 7.57 -19.35
CA GLU A 96 1.98 7.62 -18.59
C GLU A 96 1.93 6.72 -17.36
N GLN A 97 0.81 6.72 -16.63
CA GLN A 97 0.59 5.86 -15.48
C GLN A 97 0.60 4.38 -15.89
N LYS A 98 -0.08 4.01 -16.98
CA LYS A 98 -0.03 2.64 -17.53
C LYS A 98 1.35 2.25 -18.04
N ARG A 99 2.17 3.18 -18.51
CA ARG A 99 3.55 2.91 -18.95
C ARG A 99 4.49 2.65 -17.78
N THR A 100 4.29 3.32 -16.65
CA THR A 100 5.14 3.19 -15.44
C THR A 100 4.78 1.99 -14.56
N GLN A 101 3.51 1.57 -14.54
CA GLN A 101 3.03 0.39 -13.80
C GLN A 101 3.76 -0.93 -14.14
N PRO A 102 3.91 -1.34 -15.42
CA PRO A 102 4.54 -2.62 -15.76
C PRO A 102 6.03 -2.65 -15.40
N ILE A 103 6.72 -1.50 -15.47
CA ILE A 103 8.14 -1.41 -15.08
C ILE A 103 8.28 -1.62 -13.57
N PHE A 104 7.39 -1.03 -12.76
CA PHE A 104 7.42 -1.17 -11.31
C PHE A 104 7.00 -2.56 -10.82
N GLU A 105 5.98 -3.17 -11.43
CA GLU A 105 5.57 -4.55 -11.11
C GLU A 105 6.67 -5.57 -11.46
N PHE A 106 7.33 -5.41 -12.61
CA PHE A 106 8.42 -6.28 -13.03
C PHE A 106 9.67 -6.17 -12.14
N LEU A 107 9.94 -4.98 -11.57
CA LEU A 107 11.03 -4.75 -10.60
C LEU A 107 10.70 -5.26 -9.18
N LYS A 108 9.42 -5.47 -8.86
CA LYS A 108 8.96 -5.93 -7.53
C LYS A 108 9.08 -7.44 -7.33
N LEU A 109 8.84 -8.21 -8.40
CA LEU A 109 8.97 -9.67 -8.42
C LEU A 109 10.37 -10.19 -8.02
N PRO A 110 11.49 -9.65 -8.52
CA PRO A 110 12.81 -10.14 -8.10
C PRO A 110 13.17 -9.73 -6.66
N SER A 111 12.66 -8.61 -6.13
CA SER A 111 13.05 -8.17 -4.78
C SER A 111 12.34 -8.94 -3.66
N GLU A 112 11.04 -9.25 -3.80
CA GLU A 112 10.31 -10.08 -2.83
C GLU A 112 10.80 -11.53 -2.85
N VAL A 113 11.03 -12.10 -4.04
CA VAL A 113 11.50 -13.48 -4.18
C VAL A 113 12.95 -13.60 -3.70
N MET A 114 13.84 -12.65 -4.01
CA MET A 114 15.20 -12.64 -3.43
C MET A 114 15.17 -12.48 -1.91
N MET A 115 14.36 -11.56 -1.36
CA MET A 115 14.27 -11.41 0.10
C MET A 115 13.83 -12.72 0.76
N MET A 116 12.84 -13.43 0.21
CA MET A 116 12.41 -14.73 0.73
C MET A 116 13.51 -15.80 0.64
N MET A 117 14.25 -15.84 -0.48
CA MET A 117 15.33 -16.81 -0.70
C MET A 117 16.52 -16.61 0.23
N PHE A 118 16.83 -15.36 0.60
CA PHE A 118 17.95 -15.04 1.49
C PHE A 118 17.58 -14.97 2.98
N LEU A 119 16.37 -14.53 3.36
CA LEU A 119 16.00 -14.42 4.79
C LEU A 119 15.68 -15.77 5.44
N ALA A 120 15.03 -16.70 4.72
CA ALA A 120 14.61 -17.98 5.30
C ALA A 120 15.78 -18.86 5.76
N PRO A 121 16.88 -19.02 4.99
CA PRO A 121 18.06 -19.76 5.43
C PRO A 121 18.78 -19.08 6.59
N VAL A 122 18.87 -17.74 6.58
CA VAL A 122 19.57 -16.97 7.62
C VAL A 122 18.86 -17.08 8.97
N LYS A 123 17.53 -16.99 8.99
CA LYS A 123 16.74 -17.17 10.23
C LYS A 123 16.88 -18.60 10.78
N MET A 124 16.84 -19.61 9.91
CA MET A 124 16.99 -21.01 10.30
C MET A 124 18.39 -21.30 10.88
N MET A 125 19.44 -20.73 10.29
CA MET A 125 20.82 -20.87 10.80
C MET A 125 21.02 -20.17 12.15
N ALA A 126 20.36 -19.03 12.39
CA ALA A 126 20.40 -18.37 13.70
C ALA A 126 19.74 -19.24 14.80
N SER A 127 18.59 -19.85 14.48
CA SER A 127 17.92 -20.80 15.38
C SER A 127 18.76 -22.05 15.64
N LEU A 128 19.40 -22.62 14.61
CA LEU A 128 20.26 -23.80 14.79
C LEU A 128 21.50 -23.48 15.65
N ARG A 129 22.14 -22.34 15.41
CA ARG A 129 23.31 -21.89 16.19
C ARG A 129 22.99 -21.65 17.66
N THR A 130 21.81 -21.09 17.96
CA THR A 130 21.37 -20.89 19.35
C THR A 130 21.06 -22.22 20.03
N TRP A 131 20.42 -23.17 19.33
CA TRP A 131 20.14 -24.50 19.85
C TRP A 131 21.41 -25.31 20.16
N ILE A 132 22.39 -25.27 19.25
CA ILE A 132 23.71 -25.90 19.46
C ILE A 132 24.42 -25.30 20.69
N LYS A 133 24.41 -23.97 20.83
CA LYS A 133 25.03 -23.30 22.00
C LYS A 133 24.35 -23.68 23.31
N ILE A 134 23.00 -23.69 23.33
CA ILE A 134 22.24 -24.09 24.52
C ILE A 134 22.56 -25.55 24.87
N SER A 135 22.50 -26.45 23.90
CA SER A 135 22.81 -27.87 24.08
C SER A 135 24.22 -28.09 24.63
N MET A 136 25.23 -27.40 24.08
CA MET A 136 26.61 -27.51 24.54
C MET A 136 26.79 -26.97 25.96
N MET A 137 26.11 -25.87 26.29
CA MET A 137 26.14 -25.31 27.64
C MET A 137 25.49 -26.24 28.66
N THR A 138 24.38 -26.89 28.32
CA THR A 138 23.73 -27.89 29.17
C THR A 138 24.67 -29.07 29.45
N VAL A 139 25.34 -29.59 28.43
CA VAL A 139 26.33 -30.68 28.59
C VAL A 139 27.48 -30.25 29.50
N LEU A 140 28.05 -29.06 29.30
CA LEU A 140 29.16 -28.57 30.12
C LEU A 140 28.75 -28.37 31.60
N MET A 141 27.53 -27.92 31.85
CA MET A 141 26.99 -27.76 33.21
C MET A 141 26.67 -29.10 33.88
N THR A 142 26.46 -30.19 33.13
CA THR A 142 26.30 -31.53 33.72
C THR A 142 27.61 -32.25 34.01
N VAL A 143 28.69 -31.95 33.26
CA VAL A 143 30.00 -32.61 33.44
C VAL A 143 30.84 -31.98 34.55
N THR A 144 30.64 -30.69 34.83
CA THR A 144 31.36 -29.95 35.88
C THR A 144 31.04 -30.35 37.33
N PRO A 145 29.79 -30.69 37.72
CA PRO A 145 29.50 -31.17 39.08
C PRO A 145 29.86 -32.65 39.29
N THR A 146 29.79 -33.50 38.26
CA THR A 146 30.12 -34.94 38.40
C THR A 146 31.60 -35.16 38.65
N ASP A 147 32.48 -34.39 38.00
CA ASP A 147 33.94 -34.51 38.19
C ASP A 147 34.40 -34.06 39.59
N GLN A 148 33.65 -33.15 40.23
CA GLN A 148 33.89 -32.73 41.62
C GLN A 148 33.35 -33.75 42.63
N ILE A 149 32.18 -34.34 42.38
CA ILE A 149 31.59 -35.36 43.27
C ILE A 149 32.43 -36.64 43.26
N GLU A 150 32.93 -37.09 42.11
CA GLU A 150 33.82 -38.26 42.03
C GLU A 150 35.15 -38.03 42.78
N LYS A 151 35.74 -36.84 42.67
CA LYS A 151 36.97 -36.49 43.42
C LYS A 151 36.73 -36.44 44.94
N VAL A 152 35.61 -35.87 45.38
CA VAL A 152 35.25 -35.83 46.82
C VAL A 152 34.94 -37.23 47.35
N CYS A 153 34.21 -38.06 46.61
CA CYS A 153 33.97 -39.47 46.97
C CYS A 153 35.27 -40.28 47.04
N ALA A 154 36.18 -40.10 46.08
CA ALA A 154 37.49 -40.77 46.10
C ALA A 154 38.34 -40.32 47.31
N MET A 155 38.35 -39.03 47.65
CA MET A 155 39.05 -38.52 48.85
C MET A 155 38.45 -39.06 50.15
N MET A 156 37.12 -39.15 50.26
CA MET A 156 36.46 -39.75 51.44
C MET A 156 36.85 -41.22 51.63
N MET A 157 36.87 -42.02 50.57
CA MET A 157 37.24 -43.44 50.64
C MET A 157 38.71 -43.64 51.07
N VAL A 158 39.63 -42.78 50.64
CA VAL A 158 41.04 -42.82 51.06
C VAL A 158 41.21 -42.37 52.53
N ALA A 159 40.43 -41.41 53.00
CA ALA A 159 40.46 -40.98 54.41
C ALA A 159 39.99 -42.10 55.37
N GLU A 160 38.98 -42.89 54.99
CA GLU A 160 38.52 -44.02 55.83
C GLU A 160 39.58 -45.14 55.93
N THR A 161 40.26 -45.46 54.83
CA THR A 161 41.29 -46.52 54.85
C THR A 161 42.54 -46.14 55.65
N THR A 162 42.86 -44.84 55.75
CA THR A 162 43.99 -44.35 56.57
C THR A 162 43.66 -44.27 58.06
N MET A 163 42.40 -43.98 58.42
CA MET A 163 41.91 -44.00 59.81
C MET A 163 41.87 -45.43 60.39
N LYS A 164 41.48 -46.43 59.58
CA LYS A 164 41.39 -47.83 60.01
C LYS A 164 42.76 -48.47 60.24
N LYS A 165 43.80 -48.01 59.53
CA LYS A 165 45.20 -48.45 59.72
C LYS A 165 45.86 -47.88 60.98
N ARG A 166 45.40 -46.74 61.49
CA ARG A 166 45.90 -46.14 62.75
C ARG A 166 45.26 -46.72 64.01
N SER A 167 44.14 -47.44 63.89
CA SER A 167 43.45 -48.05 65.03
C SER A 167 43.90 -49.50 65.33
N GLN A 168 44.90 -50.02 64.60
CA GLN A 168 45.47 -51.37 64.77
C GLN A 168 46.98 -51.36 65.12
N VAL A 169 47.47 -50.29 65.74
CA VAL A 169 48.83 -50.22 66.32
C VAL A 169 48.72 -49.91 67.80
#